data_AF-A0A1I1R4C9-F1
#
_entry.id   AF-A0A1I1R4C9-F1
#
_cell.length_a   1.000
_cell.length_b   1.000
_cell.length_c   1.000
_cell.angle_alpha   90.00
_cell.angle_beta   90.00
_cell.angle_gamma   90.00
#
_symmetry.space_group_name_H-M   'P 1'
#
loop_
_entity.id
_entity.type
_entity.pdbx_description
1 polymer ?
#
loop_
_entity_poly.entity_id
_entity_poly.type
_entity_poly.pdbx_seq_one_letter_code
_entity_poly.pdbx_strand_id
1 'polypeptide(L)'
;MASIINSVTKELVILTPHYVFGRNPAIANTHLPQVDISQFHSSVFWARDGWYLRDHSRNGTLIDGELIRQSTRKLIKKHTIQFGSDESTRWQVLDLEPPGPYLKSIKRKDEIIKLSLVTELCNHDQHEAAIYYIPEKGWVFEREGATSSLSNGSKIIFQDDEWEFVANGDIEETIDLGNIVSQAYFLFQLSHDEEHIRLQLVVSDEQVIDLGSRSHNYLLLALSRTRLSDQLLEIAPEEQGWMQVGKLVKDLSREMRKDIDMYFLNLQIFRLRKQLSETLSFGYAFANVIERRSGEIRLGHPFFCIKKGEQNLGAILPE
;
A
#
# COMPACT_ATOMS: atom_id res chain seq x y z
N MET A 1 -12.34 3.83 -1.00
CA MET A 1 -12.39 5.26 -0.72
C MET A 1 -13.77 5.79 -1.02
N ALA A 2 -14.18 6.83 -0.29
CA ALA A 2 -15.46 7.47 -0.53
C ALA A 2 -15.54 8.17 -1.88
N SER A 3 -16.69 8.02 -2.52
CA SER A 3 -16.98 8.59 -3.82
C SER A 3 -18.43 8.98 -3.96
N ILE A 4 -18.65 10.02 -4.74
CA ILE A 4 -19.98 10.50 -5.12
C ILE A 4 -20.05 10.62 -6.64
N ILE A 5 -21.24 10.46 -7.20
CA ILE A 5 -21.48 10.64 -8.64
C ILE A 5 -22.54 11.71 -8.87
N ASN A 6 -22.32 12.58 -9.84
CA ASN A 6 -23.32 13.54 -10.25
C ASN A 6 -24.49 12.81 -10.94
N SER A 7 -25.72 13.12 -10.55
CA SER A 7 -26.90 12.43 -11.05
C SER A 7 -27.19 12.72 -12.52
N VAL A 8 -26.77 13.90 -13.01
CA VAL A 8 -27.00 14.37 -14.38
C VAL A 8 -25.76 14.17 -15.25
N THR A 9 -24.62 14.76 -14.87
CA THR A 9 -23.39 14.73 -15.68
C THR A 9 -22.68 13.37 -15.64
N LYS A 10 -23.04 12.51 -14.67
CA LYS A 10 -22.37 11.24 -14.36
C LYS A 10 -20.91 11.37 -13.97
N GLU A 11 -20.45 12.58 -13.67
CA GLU A 11 -19.11 12.84 -13.16
C GLU A 11 -18.89 12.12 -11.83
N LEU A 12 -17.83 11.30 -11.76
CA LEU A 12 -17.40 10.62 -10.55
C LEU A 12 -16.37 11.48 -9.81
N VAL A 13 -16.62 11.73 -8.52
CA VAL A 13 -15.71 12.47 -7.64
C VAL A 13 -15.28 11.57 -6.49
N ILE A 14 -13.96 11.49 -6.29
CA ILE A 14 -13.36 10.86 -5.11
C ILE A 14 -13.19 11.93 -4.03
N LEU A 15 -13.66 11.62 -2.82
CA LEU A 15 -13.60 12.55 -1.70
C LEU A 15 -12.23 12.50 -1.03
N THR A 16 -11.61 13.68 -0.91
CA THR A 16 -10.45 13.94 -0.04
C THR A 16 -10.91 13.97 1.42
N PRO A 17 -10.00 13.77 2.42
CA PRO A 17 -10.37 13.82 3.84
C PRO A 17 -11.17 15.07 4.24
N HIS A 18 -10.96 16.17 3.53
CA HIS A 18 -11.82 17.35 3.56
C HIS A 18 -12.08 17.82 2.13
N TYR A 19 -13.33 17.82 1.71
CA TYR A 19 -13.79 18.12 0.35
C TYR A 19 -14.86 19.21 0.36
N VAL A 20 -14.74 20.23 -0.50
CA VAL A 20 -15.57 21.44 -0.47
C VAL A 20 -16.38 21.60 -1.75
N PHE A 21 -17.67 21.89 -1.57
CA PHE A 21 -18.60 22.31 -2.62
C PHE A 21 -18.90 23.80 -2.45
N GLY A 22 -18.92 24.54 -3.56
CA GLY A 22 -19.32 25.94 -3.51
C GLY A 22 -19.13 26.67 -4.83
N ARG A 23 -19.58 27.93 -4.83
CA ARG A 23 -19.51 28.81 -5.99
C ARG A 23 -18.14 29.48 -6.17
N ASN A 24 -17.26 29.44 -5.17
CA ASN A 24 -15.92 30.01 -5.30
C ASN A 24 -14.93 28.95 -5.81
N PRO A 25 -14.45 29.03 -7.06
CA PRO A 25 -13.49 28.05 -7.60
C PRO A 25 -12.12 28.09 -6.93
N ALA A 26 -11.78 29.16 -6.19
CA ALA A 26 -10.50 29.25 -5.48
C ALA A 26 -10.46 28.42 -4.19
N ILE A 27 -11.62 27.99 -3.67
CA ILE A 27 -11.75 27.27 -2.39
C ILE A 27 -12.42 25.92 -2.59
N ALA A 28 -13.38 25.84 -3.52
CA ALA A 28 -14.13 24.62 -3.75
C ALA A 28 -13.31 23.58 -4.52
N ASN A 29 -13.38 22.33 -4.07
CA ASN A 29 -12.89 21.18 -4.83
C ASN A 29 -13.83 20.89 -6.02
N THR A 30 -15.15 20.97 -5.80
CA THR A 30 -16.15 20.99 -6.87
C THR A 30 -16.78 22.37 -6.95
N HIS A 31 -16.52 23.06 -8.06
CA HIS A 31 -17.11 24.36 -8.37
C HIS A 31 -18.55 24.20 -8.89
N LEU A 32 -19.50 24.84 -8.20
CA LEU A 32 -20.92 24.86 -8.54
C LEU A 32 -21.35 26.32 -8.80
N PRO A 33 -21.47 26.77 -10.07
CA PRO A 33 -21.61 28.19 -10.41
C PRO A 33 -23.00 28.79 -10.12
N GLN A 34 -24.00 27.97 -9.77
CA GLN A 34 -25.40 28.39 -9.63
C GLN A 34 -25.56 29.47 -8.57
N VAL A 35 -26.37 30.50 -8.87
CA VAL A 35 -26.47 31.72 -8.04
C VAL A 35 -27.07 31.50 -6.66
N ASP A 36 -27.86 30.44 -6.49
CA ASP A 36 -28.45 30.00 -5.23
C ASP A 36 -27.48 29.16 -4.37
N ILE A 37 -26.26 28.93 -4.86
CA ILE A 37 -25.17 28.27 -4.12
C ILE A 37 -24.23 29.33 -3.51
N SER A 38 -23.99 29.20 -2.20
CA SER A 38 -23.02 30.02 -1.47
C SER A 38 -21.57 29.81 -1.98
N GLN A 39 -20.72 30.82 -1.77
CA GLN A 39 -19.30 30.77 -2.16
C GLN A 39 -18.57 29.58 -1.51
N PHE A 40 -18.80 29.37 -0.22
CA PHE A 40 -18.45 28.17 0.53
C PHE A 40 -19.77 27.55 0.99
N HIS A 41 -20.25 26.51 0.29
CA HIS A 41 -21.62 26.01 0.48
C HIS A 41 -21.64 24.89 1.51
N SER A 42 -20.88 23.82 1.25
CA SER A 42 -20.84 22.64 2.11
C SER A 42 -19.46 22.01 2.08
N SER A 43 -19.09 21.36 3.17
CA SER A 43 -17.90 20.51 3.23
C SER A 43 -18.28 19.09 3.60
N VAL A 44 -17.66 18.12 2.93
CA VAL A 44 -17.70 16.70 3.26
C VAL A 44 -16.36 16.34 3.87
N PHE A 45 -16.35 15.74 5.04
CA PHE A 45 -15.12 15.46 5.77
C PHE A 45 -15.15 14.10 6.46
N TRP A 46 -13.98 13.49 6.57
CA TRP A 46 -13.77 12.25 7.33
C TRP A 46 -13.54 12.58 8.80
N ALA A 47 -14.22 11.85 9.68
CA ALA A 47 -13.98 11.84 11.11
C ALA A 47 -13.79 10.38 11.58
N ARG A 48 -13.49 10.18 12.87
CA ARG A 48 -13.13 8.86 13.43
C ARG A 48 -14.10 7.73 13.08
N ASP A 49 -15.39 8.02 12.96
CA ASP A 49 -16.44 7.01 12.80
C ASP A 49 -17.20 7.11 11.46
N GLY A 50 -16.71 7.91 10.50
CA GLY A 50 -17.30 7.99 9.18
C GLY A 50 -17.19 9.35 8.49
N TRP A 51 -17.88 9.46 7.36
CA TRP A 51 -18.00 10.69 6.58
C TRP A 51 -19.19 11.53 7.02
N TYR A 52 -18.98 12.83 7.09
CA TYR A 52 -19.99 13.81 7.46
C TYR A 52 -20.07 14.90 6.41
N LEU A 53 -21.28 15.40 6.14
CA LEU A 53 -21.51 16.61 5.39
C LEU A 53 -21.91 17.71 6.36
N ARG A 54 -21.27 18.87 6.28
CA ARG A 54 -21.66 20.08 6.99
C ARG A 54 -22.09 21.14 5.98
N ASP A 55 -23.32 21.61 6.14
CA ASP A 55 -23.81 22.79 5.42
C ASP A 55 -23.31 24.06 6.10
N HIS A 56 -22.81 24.99 5.30
CA HIS A 56 -22.39 26.34 5.72
C HIS A 56 -23.18 27.42 4.96
N SER A 57 -24.12 27.00 4.11
CA SER A 57 -24.74 27.85 3.13
C SER A 57 -25.88 28.69 3.72
N ARG A 58 -26.35 29.66 2.93
CA ARG A 58 -27.52 30.49 3.32
C ARG A 58 -28.85 29.78 3.01
N ASN A 59 -28.87 29.00 1.92
CA ASN A 59 -30.10 28.39 1.40
C ASN A 59 -30.32 26.97 1.94
N GLY A 60 -29.26 26.33 2.42
CA GLY A 60 -29.23 24.96 2.91
C GLY A 60 -28.86 23.94 1.83
N THR A 61 -28.63 22.71 2.28
CA THR A 61 -28.36 21.53 1.46
C THR A 61 -29.49 20.53 1.69
N LEU A 62 -29.97 19.87 0.64
CA LEU A 62 -30.95 18.79 0.75
C LEU A 62 -30.23 17.43 0.82
N ILE A 63 -30.58 16.60 1.78
CA ILE A 63 -30.13 15.19 1.87
C ILE A 63 -31.37 14.30 1.90
N ASP A 64 -31.54 13.46 0.88
CA ASP A 64 -32.74 12.64 0.66
C ASP A 64 -34.06 13.43 0.72
N GLY A 65 -34.01 14.69 0.24
CA GLY A 65 -35.15 15.62 0.26
C GLY A 65 -35.36 16.36 1.58
N GLU A 66 -34.60 16.03 2.63
CA GLU A 66 -34.63 16.76 3.90
C GLU A 66 -33.64 17.93 3.88
N LEU A 67 -34.14 19.13 4.21
CA LEU A 67 -33.32 20.34 4.20
C LEU A 67 -32.52 20.47 5.49
N ILE A 68 -31.19 20.47 5.36
CA ILE A 68 -30.27 20.83 6.44
C ILE A 68 -29.72 22.24 6.21
N ARG A 69 -29.60 23.00 7.28
CA ARG A 69 -29.03 24.37 7.28
C ARG A 69 -28.04 24.50 8.42
N GLN A 70 -26.83 24.98 8.13
CA GLN A 70 -25.78 25.26 9.12
C GLN A 70 -25.56 24.10 10.11
N SER A 71 -25.75 22.87 9.66
CA SER A 71 -25.77 21.66 10.47
C SER A 71 -24.95 20.57 9.81
N THR A 72 -24.56 19.60 10.62
CA THR A 72 -23.75 18.46 10.20
C THR A 72 -24.62 17.21 10.18
N ARG A 73 -24.52 16.43 9.11
CA ARG A 73 -25.20 15.14 8.97
C ARG A 73 -24.20 14.06 8.59
N LYS A 74 -24.27 12.92 9.27
CA LYS A 74 -23.50 11.72 8.89
C LYS A 74 -24.02 11.20 7.56
N LEU A 75 -23.11 10.91 6.63
CA LEU A 75 -23.46 10.33 5.33
C LEU A 75 -23.61 8.81 5.47
N ILE A 76 -24.55 8.24 4.71
CA ILE A 76 -24.66 6.79 4.48
C ILE A 76 -24.67 6.52 2.97
N LYS A 77 -24.33 5.29 2.58
CA LYS A 77 -24.35 4.88 1.17
C LYS A 77 -25.75 5.10 0.59
N LYS A 78 -25.81 5.51 -0.69
CA LYS A 78 -27.03 5.84 -1.45
C LYS A 78 -27.74 7.13 -1.06
N HIS A 79 -27.28 7.87 -0.05
CA HIS A 79 -27.77 9.24 0.18
C HIS A 79 -27.70 10.05 -1.11
N THR A 80 -28.75 10.84 -1.36
CA THR A 80 -28.81 11.82 -2.44
C THR A 80 -28.61 13.21 -1.84
N ILE A 81 -27.58 13.91 -2.28
CA ILE A 81 -27.21 15.26 -1.82
C ILE A 81 -27.55 16.24 -2.93
N GLN A 82 -28.22 17.33 -2.61
CA GLN A 82 -28.62 18.35 -3.59
C GLN A 82 -28.25 19.73 -3.06
N PHE A 83 -27.43 20.46 -3.82
CA PHE A 83 -26.98 21.81 -3.48
C PHE A 83 -27.75 22.84 -4.30
N GLY A 84 -28.48 23.76 -3.66
CA GLY A 84 -29.38 24.64 -4.41
C GLY A 84 -30.50 23.87 -5.12
N SER A 85 -31.11 24.49 -6.12
CA SER A 85 -32.35 24.01 -6.75
C SER A 85 -32.17 23.28 -8.08
N ASP A 86 -31.02 23.44 -8.74
CA ASP A 86 -30.75 22.87 -10.07
C ASP A 86 -30.46 21.36 -9.98
N GLU A 87 -31.07 20.53 -10.83
CA GLU A 87 -30.82 19.08 -10.79
C GLU A 87 -29.37 18.70 -11.13
N SER A 88 -28.65 19.54 -11.87
CA SER A 88 -27.24 19.33 -12.21
C SER A 88 -26.29 19.37 -11.00
N THR A 89 -26.77 19.83 -9.84
CA THR A 89 -26.00 19.86 -8.59
C THR A 89 -26.43 18.77 -7.62
N ARG A 90 -27.15 17.76 -8.13
CA ARG A 90 -27.51 16.54 -7.41
C ARG A 90 -26.40 15.50 -7.49
N TRP A 91 -26.02 14.97 -6.35
CA TRP A 91 -24.99 13.95 -6.21
C TRP A 91 -25.55 12.74 -5.47
N GLN A 92 -25.09 11.55 -5.83
CA GLN A 92 -25.40 10.31 -5.13
C GLN A 92 -24.14 9.76 -4.48
N VAL A 93 -24.25 9.39 -3.20
CA VAL A 93 -23.17 8.74 -2.45
C VAL A 93 -23.06 7.29 -2.90
N LEU A 94 -21.93 6.91 -3.50
CA LEU A 94 -21.66 5.56 -3.96
C LEU A 94 -20.93 4.73 -2.92
N ASP A 95 -19.82 5.27 -2.41
CA ASP A 95 -18.98 4.60 -1.44
C ASP A 95 -18.59 5.54 -0.29
N LEU A 96 -18.33 4.97 0.89
CA LEU A 96 -17.98 5.70 2.12
C LEU A 96 -16.83 5.01 2.89
N GLU A 97 -16.01 4.22 2.20
CA GLU A 97 -14.76 3.73 2.75
C GLU A 97 -13.87 4.91 3.20
N PRO A 98 -12.98 4.70 4.19
CA PRO A 98 -12.03 5.71 4.63
C PRO A 98 -11.24 6.34 3.47
N PRO A 99 -10.74 7.57 3.63
CA PRO A 99 -9.72 8.12 2.75
C PRO A 99 -8.53 7.16 2.70
N GLY A 100 -7.95 7.00 1.51
CA GLY A 100 -6.75 6.22 1.32
C GLY A 100 -6.09 6.59 0.00
N PRO A 101 -4.84 6.17 -0.22
CA PRO A 101 -4.12 6.42 -1.45
C PRO A 101 -4.79 5.79 -2.67
N TYR A 102 -4.61 6.41 -3.83
CA TYR A 102 -5.04 5.86 -5.12
C TYR A 102 -4.19 6.37 -6.27
N LEU A 103 -4.24 5.66 -7.39
CA LEU A 103 -3.82 6.16 -8.69
C LEU A 103 -5.04 6.68 -9.44
N LYS A 104 -4.90 7.83 -10.09
CA LYS A 104 -5.90 8.42 -10.97
C LYS A 104 -5.39 8.42 -12.41
N SER A 105 -6.18 7.89 -13.35
CA SER A 105 -5.80 7.93 -14.75
C SER A 105 -5.89 9.35 -15.31
N ILE A 106 -4.88 9.75 -16.09
CA ILE A 106 -4.84 11.02 -16.81
C ILE A 106 -5.69 10.95 -18.09
N LYS A 107 -5.69 9.81 -18.80
CA LYS A 107 -6.48 9.64 -20.04
C LYS A 107 -7.95 9.36 -19.74
N ARG A 108 -8.24 8.55 -18.73
CA ARG A 108 -9.57 8.03 -18.36
C ARG A 108 -9.96 8.59 -17.01
N LYS A 109 -10.52 9.81 -17.01
CA LYS A 109 -10.73 10.62 -15.80
C LYS A 109 -11.55 9.95 -14.70
N ASP A 110 -12.41 9.01 -15.05
CA ASP A 110 -13.28 8.26 -14.12
C ASP A 110 -12.64 6.97 -13.61
N GLU A 111 -11.45 6.60 -14.09
CA GLU A 111 -10.74 5.41 -13.66
C GLU A 111 -9.75 5.69 -12.53
N ILE A 112 -9.84 4.87 -11.49
CA ILE A 112 -8.93 4.87 -10.36
C ILE A 112 -8.47 3.46 -10.03
N ILE A 113 -7.26 3.36 -9.49
CA ILE A 113 -6.76 2.14 -8.83
C ILE A 113 -6.59 2.47 -7.36
N LYS A 114 -7.46 1.90 -6.50
CA LYS A 114 -7.33 2.04 -5.05
C LYS A 114 -6.03 1.36 -4.60
N LEU A 115 -5.28 2.02 -3.74
CA LEU A 115 -4.04 1.47 -3.19
C LEU A 115 -4.29 1.01 -1.74
N SER A 116 -3.81 -0.19 -1.43
CA SER A 116 -3.57 -0.67 -0.08
C SER A 116 -2.08 -0.50 0.26
N LEU A 117 -1.67 -0.89 1.48
CA LEU A 117 -0.27 -0.86 1.92
C LEU A 117 0.67 -1.66 0.99
N VAL A 118 0.14 -2.65 0.27
CA VAL A 118 0.84 -3.38 -0.80
C VAL A 118 -0.15 -3.70 -1.93
N THR A 119 0.00 -3.05 -3.07
CA THR A 119 -0.87 -3.16 -4.24
C THR A 119 -0.13 -3.75 -5.44
N GLU A 120 -0.72 -4.76 -6.07
CA GLU A 120 -0.25 -5.32 -7.34
C GLU A 120 -0.78 -4.51 -8.52
N LEU A 121 0.07 -4.25 -9.50
CA LEU A 121 -0.32 -3.71 -10.79
C LEU A 121 -0.11 -4.79 -11.85
N CYS A 122 -1.21 -5.39 -12.30
CA CYS A 122 -1.21 -6.48 -13.26
C CYS A 122 -1.63 -6.03 -14.65
N ASN A 123 -0.96 -6.53 -15.68
CA ASN A 123 -1.31 -6.32 -17.07
C ASN A 123 -1.54 -7.69 -17.74
N HIS A 124 -2.75 -7.91 -18.27
CA HIS A 124 -3.18 -9.22 -18.80
C HIS A 124 -2.89 -10.39 -17.83
N ASP A 125 -3.26 -10.24 -16.54
CA ASP A 125 -3.03 -11.20 -15.45
C ASP A 125 -1.56 -11.48 -15.11
N GLN A 126 -0.62 -10.73 -15.69
CA GLN A 126 0.79 -10.79 -15.35
C GLN A 126 1.19 -9.63 -14.43
N HIS A 127 2.00 -9.94 -13.42
CA HIS A 127 2.59 -8.94 -12.55
C HIS A 127 3.52 -8.00 -13.35
N GLU A 128 3.17 -6.72 -13.45
CA GLU A 128 4.00 -5.72 -14.14
C GLU A 128 4.77 -4.86 -13.13
N ALA A 129 4.09 -4.41 -12.07
CA ALA A 129 4.65 -3.55 -11.06
C ALA A 129 3.95 -3.72 -9.70
N ALA A 130 4.51 -3.10 -8.66
CA ALA A 130 3.91 -3.02 -7.35
C ALA A 130 4.03 -1.61 -6.78
N ILE A 131 3.06 -1.23 -5.95
CA ILE A 131 3.14 -0.05 -5.09
C ILE A 131 3.01 -0.51 -3.65
N TYR A 132 3.89 -0.06 -2.76
CA TYR A 132 3.83 -0.41 -1.36
C TYR A 132 4.34 0.72 -0.47
N TYR A 133 3.92 0.72 0.79
CA TYR A 133 4.30 1.71 1.79
C TYR A 133 5.43 1.20 2.68
N ILE A 134 6.45 2.03 2.90
CA ILE A 134 7.52 1.80 3.88
C ILE A 134 7.46 2.96 4.90
N PRO A 135 7.36 2.71 6.21
CA PRO A 135 7.21 3.78 7.21
C PRO A 135 8.25 4.92 7.10
N GLU A 136 9.52 4.60 6.87
CA GLU A 136 10.61 5.59 6.81
C GLU A 136 10.80 6.23 5.43
N LYS A 137 10.30 5.61 4.36
CA LYS A 137 10.51 6.04 2.96
C LYS A 137 9.24 6.53 2.27
N GLY A 138 8.07 6.33 2.88
CA GLY A 138 6.77 6.60 2.28
C GLY A 138 6.38 5.57 1.22
N TRP A 139 5.59 6.02 0.23
CA TRP A 139 5.14 5.19 -0.88
C TRP A 139 6.27 4.92 -1.87
N VAL A 140 6.39 3.66 -2.29
CA VAL A 140 7.38 3.19 -3.25
C VAL A 140 6.68 2.49 -4.41
N PHE A 141 7.05 2.86 -5.63
CA PHE A 141 6.73 2.15 -6.86
C PHE A 141 7.91 1.27 -7.25
N GLU A 142 7.66 -0.01 -7.52
CA GLU A 142 8.65 -0.96 -8.03
C GLU A 142 8.20 -1.53 -9.37
N ARG A 143 9.04 -1.42 -10.39
CA ARG A 143 8.83 -2.01 -11.71
C ARG A 143 10.12 -2.66 -12.18
N GLU A 144 10.04 -3.95 -12.56
CA GLU A 144 11.20 -4.72 -13.03
C GLU A 144 12.41 -4.68 -12.09
N GLY A 145 12.17 -4.38 -10.81
CA GLY A 145 13.21 -4.23 -9.79
C GLY A 145 13.81 -2.86 -9.60
N ALA A 146 13.51 -1.91 -10.48
CA ALA A 146 13.79 -0.50 -10.22
C ALA A 146 12.75 0.03 -9.24
N THR A 147 13.18 0.78 -8.24
CA THR A 147 12.32 1.40 -7.25
C THR A 147 12.37 2.93 -7.37
N SER A 148 11.24 3.58 -7.12
CA SER A 148 11.14 5.04 -7.06
C SER A 148 10.13 5.47 -5.99
N SER A 149 10.41 6.53 -5.25
CA SER A 149 9.46 7.09 -4.29
C SER A 149 8.30 7.79 -5.00
N LEU A 150 7.09 7.66 -4.44
CA LEU A 150 5.89 8.34 -4.88
C LEU A 150 5.49 9.40 -3.85
N SER A 151 5.50 10.67 -4.26
CA SER A 151 4.87 11.78 -3.54
C SER A 151 3.55 12.18 -4.21
N ASN A 152 2.66 12.86 -3.50
CA ASN A 152 1.38 13.31 -4.08
C ASN A 152 1.59 14.12 -5.37
N GLY A 153 0.93 13.71 -6.46
CA GLY A 153 1.11 14.27 -7.81
C GLY A 153 2.20 13.57 -8.65
N SER A 154 2.92 12.60 -8.10
CA SER A 154 3.86 11.77 -8.86
C SER A 154 3.14 11.00 -9.96
N LYS A 155 3.79 10.83 -11.10
CA LYS A 155 3.22 10.17 -12.27
C LYS A 155 3.96 8.89 -12.59
N ILE A 156 3.21 7.84 -12.91
CA ILE A 156 3.74 6.56 -13.40
C ILE A 156 3.08 6.16 -14.71
N ILE A 157 3.76 5.34 -15.49
CA ILE A 157 3.21 4.76 -16.73
C ILE A 157 2.86 3.30 -16.46
N PHE A 158 1.60 2.94 -16.71
CA PHE A 158 1.07 1.59 -16.53
C PHE A 158 -0.10 1.34 -17.50
N GLN A 159 -0.11 0.21 -18.20
CA GLN A 159 -1.12 -0.16 -19.22
C GLN A 159 -1.37 0.94 -20.27
N ASP A 160 -0.30 1.46 -20.88
CA ASP A 160 -0.35 2.54 -21.88
C ASP A 160 -1.03 3.83 -21.42
N ASP A 161 -1.14 4.03 -20.11
CA ASP A 161 -1.77 5.20 -19.50
C ASP A 161 -0.81 5.86 -18.50
N GLU A 162 -0.99 7.16 -18.31
CA GLU A 162 -0.30 7.92 -17.28
C GLU A 162 -1.21 7.99 -16.06
N TRP A 163 -0.69 7.59 -14.91
CA TRP A 163 -1.42 7.56 -13.66
C TRP A 163 -0.78 8.52 -12.66
N GLU A 164 -1.58 9.40 -12.07
CA GLU A 164 -1.16 10.30 -11.00
C GLU A 164 -1.44 9.66 -9.64
N PHE A 165 -0.43 9.62 -8.79
CA PHE A 165 -0.55 9.17 -7.41
C PHE A 165 -1.16 10.27 -6.53
N VAL A 166 -2.24 9.93 -5.85
CA VAL A 166 -2.91 10.80 -4.88
C VAL A 166 -2.86 10.12 -3.51
N ALA A 167 -2.17 10.74 -2.54
CA ALA A 167 -1.98 10.14 -1.21
C ALA A 167 -3.29 10.04 -0.42
N ASN A 168 -4.17 11.05 -0.58
CA ASN A 168 -5.56 11.13 -0.11
C ASN A 168 -5.82 10.54 1.29
N GLY A 169 -4.99 10.89 2.26
CA GLY A 169 -5.13 10.52 3.67
C GLY A 169 -3.79 10.54 4.37
N ASP A 170 -3.82 10.71 5.69
CA ASP A 170 -2.65 10.54 6.54
C ASP A 170 -2.52 9.05 6.88
N ILE A 171 -1.34 8.47 6.66
CA ILE A 171 -0.98 7.14 7.16
C ILE A 171 -0.24 7.31 8.51
N GLU A 172 -0.43 8.45 9.16
CA GLU A 172 0.19 8.79 10.44
C GLU A 172 -0.58 8.19 11.61
N GLU A 173 -0.60 6.86 11.72
CA GLU A 173 -0.59 6.26 13.05
C GLU A 173 0.87 5.97 13.41
N THR A 174 1.46 6.89 14.17
CA THR A 174 2.77 6.74 14.81
C THR A 174 2.68 5.68 15.91
N ILE A 175 2.47 4.43 15.51
CA ILE A 175 2.78 3.27 16.33
C ILE A 175 4.31 3.18 16.35
N ASP A 176 4.90 2.86 17.50
CA ASP A 176 6.34 2.65 17.66
C ASP A 176 6.79 1.34 16.96
N LEU A 177 6.62 1.31 15.64
CA LEU A 177 6.94 0.19 14.76
C LEU A 177 8.44 -0.05 14.68
N GLY A 178 9.24 1.00 14.91
CA GLY A 178 10.71 0.90 14.90
C GLY A 178 11.20 -0.13 15.91
N ASN A 179 10.66 -0.10 17.14
CA ASN A 179 11.00 -1.08 18.17
C ASN A 179 10.51 -2.50 17.83
N ILE A 180 9.34 -2.64 17.22
CA ILE A 180 8.81 -3.94 16.79
C ILE A 180 9.70 -4.57 15.72
N VAL A 181 10.08 -3.80 14.70
CA VAL A 181 10.94 -4.29 13.62
C VAL A 181 12.34 -4.59 14.13
N SER A 182 12.92 -3.74 14.99
CA SER A 182 14.29 -3.95 15.49
C SER A 182 14.44 -5.16 16.42
N GLN A 183 13.37 -5.58 17.09
CA GLN A 183 13.38 -6.76 17.97
C GLN A 183 12.90 -8.03 17.28
N ALA A 184 12.33 -7.93 16.07
CA ALA A 184 11.82 -9.08 15.36
C ALA A 184 12.91 -9.81 14.56
N TYR A 185 12.76 -11.12 14.40
CA TYR A 185 13.61 -11.91 13.50
C TYR A 185 12.82 -12.99 12.74
N PHE A 186 13.33 -13.34 11.56
CA PHE A 186 12.76 -14.42 10.74
C PHE A 186 13.36 -15.77 11.14
N LEU A 187 12.51 -16.72 11.55
CA LEU A 187 12.90 -18.09 11.86
C LEU A 187 12.60 -19.00 10.66
N PHE A 188 13.65 -19.56 10.08
CA PHE A 188 13.57 -20.57 9.04
C PHE A 188 13.64 -21.97 9.67
N GLN A 189 12.63 -22.79 9.43
CA GLN A 189 12.59 -24.19 9.79
C GLN A 189 12.69 -25.04 8.53
N LEU A 190 13.84 -25.67 8.35
CA LEU A 190 14.13 -26.52 7.20
C LEU A 190 13.73 -27.97 7.49
N SER A 191 13.11 -28.61 6.50
CA SER A 191 12.97 -30.07 6.49
C SER A 191 14.34 -30.75 6.39
N HIS A 192 14.37 -32.05 6.65
CA HIS A 192 15.61 -32.82 6.62
C HIS A 192 16.27 -32.84 5.23
N ASP A 193 15.45 -32.88 4.18
CA ASP A 193 15.84 -32.79 2.77
C ASP A 193 15.93 -31.34 2.24
N GLU A 194 15.57 -30.35 3.07
CA GLU A 194 15.50 -28.92 2.73
C GLU A 194 14.50 -28.57 1.60
N GLU A 195 13.63 -29.50 1.18
CA GLU A 195 12.57 -29.25 0.19
C GLU A 195 11.39 -28.45 0.77
N HIS A 196 11.31 -28.35 2.09
CA HIS A 196 10.29 -27.56 2.77
C HIS A 196 10.93 -26.55 3.73
N ILE A 197 10.75 -25.28 3.41
CA ILE A 197 11.19 -24.15 4.21
C ILE A 197 9.94 -23.53 4.82
N ARG A 198 9.71 -23.73 6.12
CA ARG A 198 8.68 -23.02 6.87
C ARG A 198 9.28 -21.74 7.46
N LEU A 199 8.55 -20.64 7.36
CA LEU A 199 8.98 -19.34 7.85
C LEU A 199 8.08 -18.90 9.00
N GLN A 200 8.67 -18.38 10.06
CA GLN A 200 7.97 -17.71 11.15
C GLN A 200 8.58 -16.33 11.37
N LEU A 201 7.76 -15.36 11.77
CA LEU A 201 8.23 -14.07 12.27
C LEU A 201 8.09 -14.08 13.79
N VAL A 202 9.22 -13.98 14.48
CA VAL A 202 9.26 -13.87 15.94
C VAL A 202 9.40 -12.39 16.26
N VAL A 203 8.39 -11.81 16.91
CA VAL A 203 8.40 -10.39 17.33
C VAL A 203 8.79 -10.28 18.81
N SER A 204 8.35 -11.24 19.61
CA SER A 204 8.73 -11.44 21.01
C SER A 204 8.59 -12.92 21.35
N ASP A 205 9.05 -13.34 22.54
CA ASP A 205 8.93 -14.73 23.00
C ASP A 205 7.48 -15.24 23.01
N GLU A 206 6.51 -14.35 23.20
CA GLU A 206 5.08 -14.68 23.23
C GLU A 206 4.37 -14.46 21.87
N GLN A 207 5.01 -13.74 20.95
CA GLN A 207 4.43 -13.39 19.66
C GLN A 207 5.22 -14.00 18.49
N VAL A 208 4.86 -15.24 18.18
CA VAL A 208 5.37 -15.99 17.02
C VAL A 208 4.28 -16.12 15.97
N ILE A 209 4.54 -15.59 14.78
CA ILE A 209 3.60 -15.59 13.67
C ILE A 209 4.07 -16.60 12.64
N ASP A 210 3.24 -17.61 12.37
CA ASP A 210 3.53 -18.61 11.34
C ASP A 210 3.18 -18.06 9.94
N LEU A 211 4.21 -17.82 9.14
CA LEU A 211 4.07 -17.44 7.73
C LEU A 211 4.00 -18.68 6.82
N GLY A 212 4.18 -19.88 7.38
CA GLY A 212 4.04 -21.16 6.70
C GLY A 212 5.13 -21.42 5.66
N SER A 213 4.90 -22.45 4.85
CA SER A 213 5.79 -22.83 3.73
C SER A 213 5.30 -22.22 2.43
N ARG A 214 6.12 -21.38 1.80
CA ARG A 214 5.81 -20.65 0.55
C ARG A 214 6.98 -20.68 -0.41
N SER A 215 6.71 -20.53 -1.71
CA SER A 215 7.75 -20.52 -2.74
C SER A 215 8.77 -19.38 -2.55
N HIS A 216 8.33 -18.22 -2.03
CA HIS A 216 9.23 -17.10 -1.72
C HIS A 216 10.15 -17.35 -0.50
N ASN A 217 9.97 -18.43 0.25
CA ASN A 217 10.86 -18.77 1.37
C ASN A 217 12.24 -19.24 0.90
N TYR A 218 12.33 -19.85 -0.28
CA TYR A 218 13.60 -20.22 -0.92
C TYR A 218 14.46 -18.98 -1.21
N LEU A 219 13.83 -17.95 -1.77
CA LEU A 219 14.47 -16.66 -2.00
C LEU A 219 15.03 -16.08 -0.69
N LEU A 220 14.21 -16.01 0.35
CA LEU A 220 14.63 -15.47 1.63
C LEU A 220 15.78 -16.27 2.25
N LEU A 221 15.70 -17.61 2.23
CA LEU A 221 16.75 -18.46 2.77
C LEU A 221 18.09 -18.27 2.05
N ALA A 222 18.08 -18.18 0.71
CA ALA A 222 19.29 -17.96 -0.08
C ALA A 222 19.96 -16.62 0.28
N LEU A 223 19.17 -15.57 0.46
CA LEU A 223 19.67 -14.25 0.87
C LEU A 223 20.17 -14.25 2.31
N SER A 224 19.46 -14.90 3.24
CA SER A 224 19.89 -15.09 4.64
C SER A 224 21.21 -15.84 4.73
N ARG A 225 21.38 -16.94 3.99
CA ARG A 225 22.64 -17.72 3.95
C ARG A 225 23.81 -16.88 3.44
N THR A 226 23.58 -16.04 2.44
CA THR A 226 24.60 -15.13 1.90
C THR A 226 25.01 -14.10 2.93
N ARG A 227 24.03 -13.45 3.57
CA ARG A 227 24.30 -12.48 4.65
C ARG A 227 25.06 -13.11 5.83
N LEU A 228 24.69 -14.33 6.22
CA LEU A 228 25.38 -15.08 7.27
C LEU A 228 26.82 -15.42 6.88
N SER A 229 27.05 -15.84 5.64
CA SER A 229 28.41 -16.09 5.13
C SER A 229 29.27 -14.83 5.16
N ASP A 230 28.72 -13.69 4.76
CA ASP A 230 29.45 -12.42 4.75
C ASP A 230 29.76 -11.93 6.17
N GLN A 231 28.85 -12.15 7.12
CA GLN A 231 29.08 -11.85 8.53
C GLN A 231 30.22 -12.71 9.12
N LEU A 232 30.26 -14.01 8.80
CA LEU A 232 31.35 -14.91 9.22
C LEU A 232 32.70 -14.52 8.63
N LEU A 233 32.70 -13.80 7.50
CA LEU A 233 33.90 -13.23 6.86
C LEU A 233 34.21 -11.81 7.34
N GLU A 234 33.50 -11.30 8.36
CA GLU A 234 33.68 -9.96 8.94
C GLU A 234 33.52 -8.83 7.92
N ILE A 235 32.69 -9.03 6.88
CA ILE A 235 32.34 -7.96 5.93
C ILE A 235 31.53 -6.88 6.67
N ALA A 236 31.72 -5.61 6.29
CA ALA A 236 30.98 -4.48 6.87
C ALA A 236 29.44 -4.68 6.75
N PRO A 237 28.64 -4.37 7.78
CA PRO A 237 27.19 -4.65 7.80
C PRO A 237 26.40 -4.11 6.61
N GLU A 238 26.84 -2.98 6.03
CA GLU A 238 26.22 -2.34 4.88
C GLU A 238 26.47 -3.11 3.58
N GLU A 239 27.56 -3.88 3.51
CA GLU A 239 27.99 -4.67 2.36
C GLU A 239 27.61 -6.16 2.47
N GLN A 240 27.15 -6.62 3.63
CA GLN A 240 26.69 -8.00 3.81
C GLN A 240 25.40 -8.31 3.03
N GLY A 241 25.36 -9.51 2.46
CA GLY A 241 24.19 -10.16 1.90
C GLY A 241 23.84 -9.73 0.47
N TRP A 242 24.60 -8.82 -0.14
CA TRP A 242 24.36 -8.38 -1.52
C TRP A 242 24.71 -9.48 -2.52
N MET A 243 23.70 -9.90 -3.28
CA MET A 243 23.87 -10.89 -4.33
C MET A 243 23.46 -10.32 -5.68
N GLN A 244 24.30 -10.57 -6.70
CA GLN A 244 23.96 -10.29 -8.08
C GLN A 244 22.70 -11.07 -8.49
N VAL A 245 21.68 -10.37 -9.01
CA VAL A 245 20.38 -10.99 -9.30
C VAL A 245 20.50 -12.16 -10.29
N GLY A 246 21.36 -12.04 -11.30
CA GLY A 246 21.61 -13.13 -12.25
C GLY A 246 22.23 -14.39 -11.62
N LYS A 247 22.99 -14.24 -10.52
CA LYS A 247 23.50 -15.38 -9.74
C LYS A 247 22.37 -16.00 -8.92
N LEU A 248 21.60 -15.17 -8.21
CA LEU A 248 20.46 -15.62 -7.40
C LEU A 248 19.46 -16.42 -8.23
N VAL A 249 19.07 -15.92 -9.40
CA VAL A 249 18.13 -16.61 -10.29
C VAL A 249 18.65 -17.99 -10.70
N LYS A 250 19.95 -18.10 -11.01
CA LYS A 250 20.57 -19.40 -11.35
C LYS A 250 20.60 -20.35 -10.15
N ASP A 251 20.94 -19.85 -8.97
CA ASP A 251 21.03 -20.67 -7.76
C ASP A 251 19.64 -21.17 -7.34
N LEU A 252 18.63 -20.29 -7.36
CA LEU A 252 17.24 -20.66 -7.11
C LEU A 252 16.72 -21.65 -8.16
N SER A 253 17.10 -21.50 -9.44
CA SER A 253 16.65 -22.43 -10.49
C SER A 253 17.15 -23.85 -10.25
N ARG A 254 18.40 -23.99 -9.79
CA ARG A 254 18.98 -25.29 -9.42
C ARG A 254 18.31 -25.87 -8.18
N GLU A 255 18.13 -25.05 -7.14
CA GLU A 255 17.55 -25.49 -5.86
C GLU A 255 16.10 -25.93 -6.01
N MET A 256 15.29 -25.14 -6.74
CA MET A 256 13.88 -25.45 -6.99
C MET A 256 13.65 -26.42 -8.16
N ARG A 257 14.72 -26.84 -8.85
CA ARG A 257 14.68 -27.68 -10.07
C ARG A 257 13.67 -27.17 -11.11
N LYS A 258 13.64 -25.86 -11.31
CA LYS A 258 12.69 -25.16 -12.18
C LYS A 258 13.37 -23.95 -12.79
N ASP A 259 13.09 -23.66 -14.05
CA ASP A 259 13.55 -22.41 -14.66
C ASP A 259 12.89 -21.22 -13.98
N ILE A 260 13.70 -20.40 -13.33
CA ILE A 260 13.30 -19.16 -12.69
C ILE A 260 13.80 -18.01 -13.54
N ASP A 261 12.97 -17.00 -13.72
CA ASP A 261 13.30 -15.76 -14.41
C ASP A 261 13.09 -14.55 -13.49
N MET A 262 13.38 -13.37 -14.03
CA MET A 262 13.19 -12.10 -13.33
C MET A 262 11.74 -11.85 -12.94
N TYR A 263 10.80 -12.27 -13.79
CA TYR A 263 9.38 -12.15 -13.55
C TYR A 263 8.97 -12.94 -12.29
N PHE A 264 9.36 -14.21 -12.22
CA PHE A 264 9.10 -15.06 -11.07
C PHE A 264 9.70 -14.46 -9.79
N LEU A 265 10.94 -13.95 -9.85
CA LEU A 265 11.61 -13.32 -8.72
C LEU A 265 10.81 -12.11 -8.19
N ASN A 266 10.44 -11.17 -9.07
CA ASN A 266 9.67 -9.98 -8.70
C ASN A 266 8.31 -10.36 -8.09
N LEU A 267 7.62 -11.34 -8.71
CA LEU A 267 6.36 -11.87 -8.21
C LEU A 267 6.50 -12.51 -6.82
N GLN A 268 7.59 -13.24 -6.54
CA GLN A 268 7.82 -13.81 -5.20
C GLN A 268 8.04 -12.72 -4.14
N ILE A 269 8.74 -11.64 -4.48
CA ILE A 269 8.98 -10.52 -3.54
C ILE A 269 7.67 -9.78 -3.28
N PHE A 270 6.88 -9.54 -4.32
CA PHE A 270 5.54 -8.99 -4.16
C PHE A 270 4.68 -9.85 -3.24
N ARG A 271 4.62 -11.16 -3.47
CA ARG A 271 3.84 -12.11 -2.66
C ARG A 271 4.28 -12.13 -1.20
N LEU A 272 5.58 -12.06 -0.94
CA LEU A 272 6.13 -11.93 0.41
C LEU A 272 5.62 -10.65 1.10
N ARG A 273 5.78 -9.48 0.46
CA ARG A 273 5.34 -8.20 1.03
C ARG A 273 3.84 -8.19 1.28
N LYS A 274 3.05 -8.70 0.32
CA LYS A 274 1.61 -8.82 0.44
C LYS A 274 1.24 -9.69 1.63
N GLN A 275 1.83 -10.89 1.75
CA GLN A 275 1.60 -11.78 2.87
C GLN A 275 1.88 -11.10 4.21
N LEU A 276 3.02 -10.42 4.35
CA LEU A 276 3.37 -9.71 5.58
C LEU A 276 2.31 -8.66 5.91
N SER A 277 1.94 -7.82 4.94
CA SER A 277 0.96 -6.74 5.13
C SER A 277 -0.46 -7.22 5.46
N GLU A 278 -0.89 -8.37 4.93
CA GLU A 278 -2.24 -8.91 5.14
C GLU A 278 -2.35 -9.77 6.40
N THR A 279 -1.25 -10.37 6.85
CA THR A 279 -1.25 -11.27 8.02
C THR A 279 -1.18 -10.48 9.34
N LEU A 280 -0.60 -9.29 9.34
CA LEU A 280 -0.27 -8.52 10.53
C LEU A 280 -0.70 -7.07 10.40
N SER A 281 -1.33 -6.51 11.44
CA SER A 281 -1.70 -5.09 11.47
C SER A 281 -0.49 -4.17 11.27
N PHE A 282 0.68 -4.56 11.79
CA PHE A 282 1.96 -3.86 11.63
C PHE A 282 2.85 -4.46 10.53
N GLY A 283 2.35 -5.42 9.74
CA GLY A 283 3.16 -6.17 8.79
C GLY A 283 3.79 -5.33 7.67
N TYR A 284 3.19 -4.19 7.36
CA TYR A 284 3.75 -3.21 6.41
C TYR A 284 5.09 -2.62 6.87
N ALA A 285 5.38 -2.63 8.18
CA ALA A 285 6.69 -2.20 8.68
C ALA A 285 7.83 -3.11 8.18
N PHE A 286 7.52 -4.34 7.79
CA PHE A 286 8.46 -5.28 7.18
C PHE A 286 8.48 -5.21 5.64
N ALA A 287 7.86 -4.21 5.01
CA ALA A 287 7.84 -4.11 3.55
C ALA A 287 9.25 -3.97 2.92
N ASN A 288 10.22 -3.43 3.66
CA ASN A 288 11.63 -3.34 3.28
C ASN A 288 12.43 -4.64 3.57
N VAL A 289 11.76 -5.79 3.79
CA VAL A 289 12.40 -7.11 4.00
C VAL A 289 13.35 -7.52 2.86
N ILE A 290 13.14 -6.97 1.67
CA ILE A 290 14.03 -7.13 0.50
C ILE A 290 14.51 -5.76 0.05
N GLU A 291 15.82 -5.63 -0.10
CA GLU A 291 16.48 -4.44 -0.63
C GLU A 291 17.11 -4.72 -2.00
N ARG A 292 17.14 -3.69 -2.84
CA ARG A 292 17.74 -3.74 -4.18
C ARG A 292 18.63 -2.53 -4.41
N ARG A 293 19.77 -2.74 -5.07
CA ARG A 293 20.66 -1.68 -5.59
C ARG A 293 21.34 -2.19 -6.86
N SER A 294 21.50 -1.37 -7.90
CA SER A 294 22.39 -1.64 -9.04
C SER A 294 22.50 -3.11 -9.54
N GLY A 295 21.37 -3.81 -9.73
CA GLY A 295 21.36 -5.22 -10.19
C GLY A 295 21.66 -6.28 -9.10
N GLU A 296 21.79 -5.85 -7.86
CA GLU A 296 21.96 -6.64 -6.65
C GLU A 296 20.71 -6.62 -5.78
N ILE A 297 20.59 -7.66 -4.96
CA ILE A 297 19.48 -7.87 -4.04
C ILE A 297 20.00 -8.50 -2.75
N ARG A 298 19.40 -8.15 -1.62
CA ARG A 298 19.68 -8.75 -0.32
C ARG A 298 18.45 -8.87 0.56
N LEU A 299 18.57 -9.65 1.62
CA LEU A 299 17.67 -9.55 2.77
C LEU A 299 17.92 -8.21 3.45
N GLY A 300 16.90 -7.34 3.44
CA GLY A 300 16.94 -6.03 4.08
C GLY A 300 16.73 -6.10 5.59
N HIS A 301 15.96 -7.09 6.05
CA HIS A 301 15.76 -7.31 7.49
C HIS A 301 17.03 -7.91 8.13
N PRO A 302 17.59 -7.33 9.20
CA PRO A 302 18.90 -7.73 9.70
C PRO A 302 18.91 -9.07 10.43
N PHE A 303 17.79 -9.47 11.06
CA PHE A 303 17.78 -10.57 12.02
C PHE A 303 17.05 -11.81 11.51
N PHE A 304 17.70 -12.97 11.65
CA PHE A 304 17.13 -14.25 11.27
C PHE A 304 17.82 -15.41 12.00
N CYS A 305 17.16 -16.57 12.04
CA CYS A 305 17.72 -17.82 12.53
C CYS A 305 17.35 -18.96 11.57
N ILE A 306 18.32 -19.82 11.24
CA ILE A 306 18.13 -20.96 10.35
C ILE A 306 18.28 -22.25 11.16
N LYS A 307 17.21 -23.05 11.24
CA LYS A 307 17.18 -24.33 11.94
C LYS A 307 16.86 -25.48 11.00
N LYS A 308 17.48 -26.64 11.25
CA LYS A 308 17.18 -27.92 10.60
C LYS A 308 16.90 -28.96 11.68
N GLY A 309 15.62 -29.22 11.95
CA GLY A 309 15.20 -29.90 13.18
C GLY A 309 15.69 -29.12 14.41
N GLU A 310 16.36 -29.80 15.35
CA GLU A 310 16.95 -29.19 16.54
C GLU A 310 18.30 -28.49 16.27
N GLN A 311 18.90 -28.70 15.10
CA GLN A 311 20.20 -28.14 14.76
C GLN A 311 20.07 -26.67 14.36
N ASN A 312 20.78 -25.79 15.05
CA ASN A 312 20.96 -24.40 14.61
C ASN A 312 22.07 -24.34 13.55
N LEU A 313 21.73 -23.92 12.33
CA LEU A 313 22.67 -23.76 11.22
C LEU A 313 23.31 -22.37 11.20
N GLY A 314 22.78 -21.42 11.96
CA GLY A 314 23.30 -20.06 12.10
C GLY A 314 22.21 -19.04 12.34
N ALA A 315 22.57 -17.93 12.99
CA ALA A 315 21.63 -16.87 13.31
C ALA A 315 22.33 -15.51 13.44
N ILE A 316 21.59 -14.45 13.11
CA ILE A 316 21.86 -13.06 13.47
C ILE A 316 20.63 -12.63 14.28
N LEU A 317 20.78 -12.45 15.58
CA LEU A 317 19.66 -12.16 16.48
C LEU A 317 19.75 -10.70 16.99
N PRO A 318 18.61 -10.09 17.35
CA PRO A 318 18.61 -8.81 18.05
C PRO A 318 19.28 -8.97 19.43
N GLU A 319 19.81 -7.86 19.95
CA GLU A 319 20.48 -7.79 21.25
C GLU A 319 19.54 -7.95 22.45
#